data_AF-A0A9D1LUK5-F1
#
_entry.id   AF-A0A9D1LUK5-F1
#
_cell.length_a   1.000
_cell.length_b   1.000
_cell.length_c   1.000
_cell.angle_alpha   90.00
_cell.angle_beta   90.00
_cell.angle_gamma   90.00
#
_symmetry.space_group_name_H-M   'P 1'
#
loop_
_entity.id
_entity.type
_entity.pdbx_description
1 polymer ?
#
loop_
_entity_poly.entity_id
_entity_poly.type
_entity_poly.pdbx_seq_one_letter_code
_entity_poly.pdbx_strand_id
1 'polypeptide(L)'
;MRERRTWRCTKTVDASYILVDTEVAPEVFVKVVEAKRLLASGKYKTTNEALARAKISRSAFYKYKNHVYACGELGQERIITLAFVLDDVAGVLSEMLGIMAAHGTNILTINQNISVNNIANMTITLRMNDMDTGLAGLLDSLKAIRGVNRAEILAMN
;
A
#
# COMPACT_ATOMS: atom_id res chain seq x y z
N MET A 1 26.62 19.54 10.44
CA MET A 1 25.34 19.73 9.73
C MET A 1 24.77 18.36 9.41
N ARG A 2 23.70 17.91 10.10
CA ARG A 2 22.97 16.68 9.75
C ARG A 2 21.61 17.10 9.18
N GLU A 3 21.39 16.80 7.90
CA GLU A 3 20.11 16.98 7.22
C GLU A 3 19.02 16.19 7.93
N ARG A 4 17.96 16.88 8.33
CA ARG A 4 16.75 16.27 8.88
C ARG A 4 15.93 15.73 7.70
N ARG A 5 16.04 14.44 7.43
CA ARG A 5 15.03 13.72 6.63
C ARG A 5 13.72 13.75 7.40
N THR A 6 12.71 14.38 6.82
CA THR A 6 11.36 14.47 7.37
C THR A 6 10.68 13.11 7.26
N TRP A 7 10.39 12.49 8.40
CA TRP A 7 9.60 11.26 8.46
C TRP A 7 8.13 11.62 8.73
N ARG A 8 7.22 11.22 7.83
CA ARG A 8 5.79 11.52 7.94
C ARG A 8 5.05 10.26 8.40
N CYS A 9 4.78 10.18 9.71
CA CYS A 9 3.88 9.17 10.26
C CYS A 9 2.44 9.71 10.16
N THR A 10 1.69 9.30 9.15
CA THR A 10 0.29 9.70 8.97
C THR A 10 -0.60 8.95 9.96
N LYS A 11 -1.15 9.69 10.93
CA LYS A 11 -2.09 9.23 11.95
C LYS A 11 -3.39 8.68 11.36
N THR A 12 -3.93 7.59 11.93
CA THR A 12 -5.25 7.57 12.60
C THR A 12 -5.49 6.28 13.41
N VAL A 13 -6.40 6.39 14.40
CA VAL A 13 -7.01 5.40 15.32
C VAL A 13 -6.28 5.16 16.66
N ASP A 14 -6.75 5.83 17.72
CA ASP A 14 -6.64 5.68 19.20
C ASP A 14 -5.48 4.88 19.87
N ALA A 15 -4.39 4.64 19.16
CA ALA A 15 -3.15 4.09 19.68
C ALA A 15 -2.05 5.14 19.50
N SER A 16 -1.51 5.62 20.63
CA SER A 16 -0.37 6.51 20.62
C SER A 16 0.90 5.69 20.36
N TYR A 17 1.39 5.72 19.12
CA TYR A 17 2.68 5.13 18.76
C TYR A 17 3.81 6.13 19.01
N ILE A 18 4.95 5.63 19.50
CA ILE A 18 6.19 6.40 19.64
C ILE A 18 7.23 5.88 18.64
N LEU A 19 8.00 6.79 18.06
CA LEU A 19 9.17 6.44 17.28
C LEU A 19 10.36 6.35 18.22
N VAL A 20 11.08 5.23 18.19
CA VAL A 20 12.24 4.98 19.03
C VAL A 20 13.43 4.70 18.12
N ASP A 21 14.56 5.37 18.37
CA ASP A 21 15.81 5.06 17.66
C ASP A 21 16.25 3.63 17.99
N THR A 22 16.63 2.87 16.97
CA THR A 22 17.11 1.49 17.14
C THR A 22 18.31 1.38 18.07
N GLU A 23 19.13 2.43 18.21
CA GLU A 23 20.27 2.46 19.12
C GLU A 23 19.86 2.40 20.60
N VAL A 24 18.68 2.94 20.95
CA VAL A 24 18.17 2.96 22.34
C VAL A 24 17.04 1.96 22.57
N ALA A 25 16.51 1.36 21.50
CA ALA A 25 15.45 0.37 21.59
C ALA A 25 15.97 -0.94 22.22
N PRO A 26 15.18 -1.59 23.08
CA PRO A 26 15.47 -2.96 23.53
C PRO A 26 15.73 -3.89 22.35
N GLU A 27 16.81 -4.68 22.41
CA GLU A 27 17.23 -5.59 21.32
C GLU A 27 16.08 -6.54 20.88
N VAL A 28 15.21 -6.92 21.83
CA VAL A 28 14.04 -7.76 21.56
C VAL A 28 13.10 -7.13 20.53
N PHE A 29 12.95 -5.80 20.48
CA PHE A 29 12.09 -5.13 19.50
C PHE A 29 12.65 -5.27 18.09
N VAL A 30 13.95 -5.01 17.92
CA VAL A 30 14.64 -5.18 16.63
C VAL A 30 14.52 -6.63 16.14
N LYS A 31 14.68 -7.60 17.06
CA LYS A 31 14.53 -9.03 16.75
C LYS A 31 13.10 -9.43 16.38
N VAL A 32 12.08 -8.80 16.99
CA VAL A 32 10.67 -9.03 16.60
C VAL A 32 10.41 -8.55 15.18
N VAL A 33 10.91 -7.36 14.81
CA VAL A 33 10.79 -6.83 13.44
C VAL A 33 11.48 -7.75 12.44
N GLU A 34 12.70 -8.20 12.73
CA GLU A 34 13.42 -9.12 11.86
C GLU A 34 12.71 -10.47 11.73
N ALA A 35 12.20 -11.02 12.84
CA ALA A 35 11.40 -12.24 12.81
C ALA A 35 10.17 -12.10 11.90
N LYS A 36 9.41 -11.01 12.01
CA LYS A 36 8.27 -10.73 11.13
C LYS A 36 8.68 -10.64 9.66
N ARG A 37 9.78 -9.96 9.36
CA ARG A 37 10.33 -9.84 7.99
C ARG A 37 10.69 -11.20 7.40
N LEU A 38 11.33 -12.07 8.19
CA LEU A 38 11.68 -13.43 7.77
C LEU A 38 10.44 -14.28 7.52
N LEU A 39 9.42 -14.17 8.38
CA LEU A 39 8.14 -14.86 8.19
C LEU A 39 7.41 -14.40 6.91
N ALA A 40 7.34 -13.08 6.68
CA ALA A 40 6.71 -12.50 5.49
C ALA A 40 7.42 -12.89 4.18
N SER A 41 8.72 -13.19 4.23
CA SER A 41 9.48 -13.59 3.03
C SER A 41 9.06 -14.93 2.42
N GLY A 42 8.33 -15.77 3.16
CA GLY A 42 7.92 -17.11 2.71
C GLY A 42 9.07 -18.12 2.53
N LYS A 43 10.32 -17.75 2.82
CA LYS A 43 11.51 -18.58 2.60
C LYS A 43 11.74 -19.67 3.65
N TYR A 44 11.00 -19.64 4.75
CA TYR A 44 11.14 -20.58 5.87
C TYR A 44 9.91 -21.48 5.96
N LYS A 45 10.12 -22.77 6.17
CA LYS A 45 9.03 -23.77 6.18
C LYS A 45 8.22 -23.70 7.47
N THR A 46 8.85 -23.26 8.55
CA THR A 46 8.20 -23.17 9.86
C THR A 46 8.49 -21.85 10.54
N THR A 47 7.57 -21.42 11.39
CA THR A 47 7.75 -20.24 12.25
C THR A 47 9.04 -20.33 13.06
N ASN A 48 9.40 -21.54 13.50
CA ASN A 48 10.58 -21.76 14.36
C ASN A 48 11.89 -21.45 13.67
N GLU A 49 12.03 -21.79 12.40
CA GLU A 49 13.22 -21.51 11.61
C GLU A 49 13.45 -20.00 11.49
N ALA A 50 12.38 -19.25 11.22
CA ALA A 50 12.43 -17.79 11.15
C ALA A 50 12.81 -17.18 12.51
N LEU A 51 12.21 -17.65 13.61
CA LEU A 51 12.53 -17.15 14.96
C LEU A 51 13.97 -17.48 15.38
N ALA A 52 14.45 -18.69 15.07
CA ALA A 52 15.83 -19.08 15.34
C ALA A 52 16.83 -18.22 14.56
N ARG A 53 16.52 -17.91 13.30
CA ARG A 53 17.35 -17.03 12.46
C ARG A 53 17.38 -15.60 12.97
N ALA A 54 16.25 -15.09 13.45
CA ALA A 54 16.13 -13.79 14.12
C ALA A 54 16.69 -13.77 15.55
N LYS A 55 17.19 -14.90 16.07
CA LYS A 55 17.74 -15.06 17.42
C LYS A 55 16.79 -14.58 18.53
N ILE A 56 15.50 -14.94 18.40
CA ILE A 56 14.46 -14.62 19.39
C ILE A 56 13.74 -15.88 19.87
N SER A 57 13.40 -15.92 21.15
CA SER A 57 12.58 -17.01 21.69
C SER A 57 11.12 -16.87 21.25
N ARG A 58 10.39 -18.00 21.20
CA ARG A 58 8.95 -17.98 20.92
C ARG A 58 8.17 -17.10 21.90
N SER A 59 8.46 -17.20 23.20
CA SER A 59 7.77 -16.44 24.23
C SER A 59 8.00 -14.93 24.07
N ALA A 60 9.23 -14.50 23.78
CA ALA A 60 9.53 -13.11 23.49
C ALA A 60 8.82 -12.63 22.22
N PHE A 61 8.86 -13.42 21.14
CA PHE A 61 8.13 -13.07 19.92
C PHE A 61 6.63 -12.90 20.16
N TYR A 62 5.98 -13.88 20.79
CA TYR A 62 4.53 -13.80 21.05
C TYR A 62 4.14 -12.70 22.03
N LYS A 63 5.01 -12.33 22.97
CA LYS A 63 4.79 -11.21 23.89
C LYS A 63 4.76 -9.86 23.17
N TYR A 64 5.56 -9.68 22.12
CA TYR A 64 5.76 -8.37 21.48
C TYR A 64 5.23 -8.27 20.03
N LYS A 65 4.86 -9.38 19.37
CA LYS A 65 4.48 -9.40 17.94
C LYS A 65 3.36 -8.42 17.56
N ASN A 66 2.45 -8.10 18.50
CA ASN A 66 1.32 -7.21 18.28
C ASN A 66 1.55 -5.78 18.82
N HIS A 67 2.78 -5.46 19.25
CA HIS A 67 3.11 -4.17 19.85
C HIS A 67 4.34 -3.50 19.20
N VAL A 68 5.14 -4.27 18.47
CA VAL A 68 6.34 -3.80 17.79
C VAL A 68 6.11 -3.90 16.29
N TYR A 69 6.23 -2.78 15.59
CA TYR A 69 5.97 -2.66 14.16
C TYR A 69 7.15 -1.98 13.48
N ALA A 70 7.47 -2.38 12.24
CA ALA A 70 8.37 -1.60 11.41
C ALA A 70 7.67 -0.32 10.94
N CYS A 71 8.42 0.74 10.64
CA CYS A 71 7.87 2.02 10.20
C CYS A 71 6.93 1.90 8.97
N GLY A 72 7.11 0.89 8.11
CA GLY A 72 6.22 0.61 6.98
C GLY A 72 5.03 -0.31 7.28
N GLU A 73 5.02 -1.04 8.40
CA GLU A 73 3.86 -1.87 8.80
C GLU A 73 2.68 -1.03 9.29
N LEU A 74 2.95 0.20 9.74
CA LEU A 74 1.95 1.16 10.18
C LEU A 74 1.42 2.02 9.03
N GLY A 75 2.08 2.00 7.88
CA GLY A 75 1.54 2.53 6.63
C GLY A 75 0.50 1.55 6.12
N GLN A 76 -0.78 1.88 6.21
CA GLN A 76 -1.82 1.09 5.55
C GLN A 76 -1.48 1.03 4.06
N GLU A 77 -1.18 -0.16 3.53
CA GLU A 77 -1.35 -0.41 2.10
C GLU A 77 -2.81 -0.09 1.79
N ARG A 78 -3.04 0.96 1.00
CA ARG A 78 -4.40 1.36 0.64
C ARG A 78 -4.80 0.62 -0.61
N ILE A 79 -5.76 -0.29 -0.48
CA ILE A 79 -6.39 -0.93 -1.62
C ILE A 79 -7.63 -0.09 -1.96
N ILE A 80 -7.66 0.42 -3.18
CA ILE A 80 -8.71 1.32 -3.64
C ILE A 80 -9.36 0.73 -4.88
N THR A 81 -10.68 0.75 -4.90
CA THR A 81 -11.48 0.35 -6.05
C THR A 81 -12.10 1.59 -6.65
N LEU A 82 -11.77 1.88 -7.91
CA LEU A 82 -12.29 3.00 -8.68
C LEU A 82 -13.28 2.51 -9.73
N ALA A 83 -14.38 3.23 -9.90
CA ALA A 83 -15.31 3.06 -11.01
C ALA A 83 -15.10 4.14 -12.06
N PHE A 84 -15.20 3.74 -13.32
CA PHE A 84 -15.09 4.62 -14.48
C PHE A 84 -16.26 4.39 -15.44
N VAL A 85 -16.66 5.48 -16.08
CA VAL A 85 -17.49 5.48 -17.29
C VAL A 85 -16.61 6.07 -18.39
N LEU A 86 -16.37 5.30 -19.44
CA LEU A 86 -15.38 5.59 -20.47
C LEU A 86 -16.04 5.57 -21.84
N ASP A 87 -15.54 6.40 -22.76
CA ASP A 87 -15.76 6.20 -24.19
C ASP A 87 -14.99 4.96 -24.63
N ASP A 88 -15.67 4.02 -25.29
CA ASP A 88 -15.07 2.81 -25.84
C ASP A 88 -14.39 3.11 -27.18
N VAL A 89 -13.26 3.79 -27.09
CA VAL A 89 -12.40 4.15 -28.21
C VAL A 89 -10.95 3.76 -27.93
N ALA A 90 -10.23 3.43 -28.98
CA ALA A 90 -8.84 2.99 -28.87
C ALA A 90 -7.98 4.05 -28.17
N GLY A 91 -7.20 3.61 -27.18
CA GLY A 91 -6.22 4.46 -26.48
C GLY A 91 -6.63 4.92 -25.09
N VAL A 92 -7.93 5.08 -24.79
CA VAL A 92 -8.40 5.64 -23.50
C VAL A 92 -7.91 4.80 -22.32
N LEU A 93 -8.19 3.49 -22.33
CA LEU A 93 -7.71 2.60 -21.27
C LEU A 93 -6.18 2.57 -21.21
N SER A 94 -5.50 2.57 -22.35
CA SER A 94 -4.03 2.56 -22.38
C SER A 94 -3.43 3.81 -21.72
N GLU A 95 -4.02 4.98 -21.96
CA GLU A 95 -3.61 6.24 -21.35
C GLU A 95 -3.84 6.23 -19.83
N MET A 96 -5.00 5.74 -19.39
CA MET A 96 -5.31 5.58 -17.96
C MET A 96 -4.27 4.70 -17.25
N LEU A 97 -3.91 3.56 -17.85
CA LEU A 97 -2.89 2.65 -17.30
C LEU A 97 -1.52 3.33 -17.22
N GLY A 98 -1.18 4.16 -18.21
CA GLY A 98 0.03 4.97 -18.22
C GLY A 98 0.08 5.98 -17.05
N ILE A 99 -1.02 6.71 -16.81
CA ILE A 99 -1.13 7.64 -15.67
C ILE A 99 -1.02 6.88 -14.35
N MET A 100 -1.74 5.77 -14.19
CA MET A 100 -1.69 4.94 -12.99
C MET A 100 -0.28 4.44 -12.69
N ALA A 101 0.47 4.02 -13.72
CA ALA A 101 1.85 3.60 -13.59
C ALA A 101 2.80 4.77 -13.24
N ALA A 102 2.60 5.94 -13.84
CA ALA A 102 3.38 7.15 -13.54
C ALA A 102 3.19 7.62 -12.09
N HIS A 103 2.01 7.40 -11.51
CA HIS A 103 1.74 7.64 -10.10
C HIS A 103 2.26 6.53 -9.17
N GLY A 104 2.86 5.45 -9.69
CA GLY A 104 3.41 4.37 -8.88
C GLY A 104 2.35 3.45 -8.26
N THR A 105 1.14 3.40 -8.83
CA THR A 105 0.11 2.47 -8.38
C THR A 105 0.37 1.06 -8.91
N ASN A 106 0.03 0.05 -8.11
CA ASN A 106 0.05 -1.33 -8.55
C ASN A 106 -1.38 -1.80 -8.82
N ILE A 107 -1.69 -2.08 -10.09
CA ILE A 107 -3.03 -2.53 -10.49
C ILE A 107 -3.21 -3.99 -10.08
N LEU A 108 -4.25 -4.26 -9.30
CA LEU A 108 -4.59 -5.60 -8.83
C LEU A 108 -5.59 -6.27 -9.77
N THR A 109 -6.63 -5.54 -10.17
CA THR A 109 -7.66 -6.05 -11.09
C THR A 109 -8.18 -4.94 -11.99
N ILE A 110 -8.59 -5.32 -13.19
CA ILE A 110 -9.36 -4.50 -14.12
C ILE A 110 -10.57 -5.33 -14.51
N ASN A 111 -11.77 -4.79 -14.33
CA ASN A 111 -13.01 -5.40 -14.76
C ASN A 111 -13.77 -4.40 -15.63
N GLN A 112 -13.76 -4.60 -16.95
CA GLN A 112 -14.49 -3.80 -17.91
C GLN A 112 -15.68 -4.61 -18.43
N ASN A 113 -16.87 -4.01 -18.34
CA ASN A 113 -18.08 -4.60 -18.94
C ASN A 113 -18.13 -4.33 -20.44
N ILE A 114 -18.91 -5.15 -21.16
CA ILE A 114 -19.20 -4.93 -22.58
C ILE A 114 -19.77 -3.53 -22.77
N SER A 115 -19.22 -2.80 -23.74
CA SER A 115 -19.66 -1.45 -24.09
C SER A 115 -21.11 -1.43 -24.57
N VAL A 116 -21.87 -0.42 -24.16
CA VAL A 116 -23.21 -0.13 -24.70
C VAL A 116 -23.19 1.30 -25.23
N ASN A 117 -23.58 1.49 -26.50
CA ASN A 117 -23.56 2.80 -27.18
C ASN A 117 -22.19 3.50 -27.12
N ASN A 118 -21.10 2.75 -27.37
CA ASN A 118 -19.72 3.23 -27.27
C ASN A 118 -19.33 3.76 -25.88
N ILE A 119 -20.05 3.34 -24.83
CA ILE A 119 -19.72 3.68 -23.45
C ILE A 119 -19.41 2.37 -22.70
N ALA A 120 -18.25 2.29 -22.09
CA ALA A 120 -17.81 1.17 -21.26
C ALA A 120 -17.81 1.55 -19.77
N ASN A 121 -18.42 0.69 -18.96
CA ASN A 121 -18.31 0.76 -17.51
C ASN A 121 -17.15 -0.11 -17.05
N MET A 122 -16.30 0.42 -16.19
CA MET A 122 -15.10 -0.26 -15.73
C MET A 122 -14.87 -0.05 -14.24
N THR A 123 -14.33 -1.08 -13.61
CA THR A 123 -13.82 -0.99 -12.24
C THR A 123 -12.36 -1.41 -12.22
N ILE A 124 -11.50 -0.60 -11.59
CA ILE A 124 -10.08 -0.90 -11.39
C ILE A 124 -9.79 -0.94 -9.89
N THR A 125 -9.24 -2.04 -9.42
CA THR A 125 -8.70 -2.14 -8.07
C THR A 125 -7.20 -1.96 -8.12
N LEU A 126 -6.68 -1.06 -7.29
CA LEU A 126 -5.27 -0.69 -7.25
C LEU A 126 -4.76 -0.63 -5.81
N ARG A 127 -3.51 -1.05 -5.61
CA ARG A 127 -2.77 -0.85 -4.38
C ARG A 127 -1.93 0.42 -4.52
N MET A 128 -2.05 1.29 -3.54
CA MET A 128 -1.24 2.51 -3.43
C MET A 128 -0.24 2.33 -2.29
N ASN A 129 1.05 2.48 -2.64
CA ASN A 129 2.12 2.62 -1.67
C ASN A 129 2.51 4.10 -1.66
N ASP A 130 2.57 4.72 -0.47
CA ASP A 130 3.01 6.11 -0.21
C ASP A 130 3.26 6.96 -1.47
N MET A 131 2.20 7.44 -2.12
CA MET A 131 2.33 8.28 -3.32
C MET A 131 2.65 9.72 -2.95
N ASP A 132 3.57 10.36 -3.67
CA ASP A 132 3.94 11.77 -3.46
C ASP A 132 2.75 12.73 -3.67
N THR A 133 1.85 12.45 -4.62
CA THR A 133 0.68 13.29 -4.96
C THR A 133 -0.66 12.82 -4.37
N GLY A 134 -0.70 11.64 -3.74
CA GLY A 134 -1.92 11.07 -3.15
C GLY A 134 -3.03 10.69 -4.15
N LEU A 135 -4.15 10.15 -3.63
CA LEU A 135 -5.31 9.69 -4.43
C LEU A 135 -6.03 10.81 -5.19
N ALA A 136 -6.12 12.01 -4.60
CA ALA A 136 -6.78 13.14 -5.22
C ALA A 136 -6.10 13.52 -6.54
N GLY A 137 -4.77 13.67 -6.54
CA GLY A 137 -4.02 14.02 -7.75
C GLY A 137 -4.10 12.95 -8.85
N LEU A 138 -4.17 11.67 -8.47
CA LEU A 138 -4.42 10.58 -9.43
C LEU A 138 -5.80 10.70 -10.07
N LEU A 139 -6.85 10.92 -9.26
CA LEU A 139 -8.22 11.07 -9.77
C LEU A 139 -8.35 12.28 -10.69
N ASP A 140 -7.72 13.41 -10.35
CA ASP A 140 -7.74 14.61 -11.19
C ASP A 140 -7.07 14.35 -12.54
N SER A 141 -5.92 13.67 -12.54
CA SER A 141 -5.19 13.30 -13.76
C SER A 141 -6.01 12.33 -14.63
N LEU A 142 -6.67 11.34 -14.03
CA LEU A 142 -7.53 10.40 -14.75
C LEU A 142 -8.78 11.07 -15.34
N LYS A 143 -9.40 12.00 -14.60
CA LYS A 143 -10.56 12.77 -15.10
C LYS A 143 -10.21 13.72 -16.23
N ALA A 144 -8.94 14.12 -16.35
CA ALA A 144 -8.47 14.98 -17.42
C ALA A 144 -8.30 14.25 -18.76
N ILE A 145 -8.26 12.91 -18.76
CA ILE A 145 -8.16 12.12 -19.99
C ILE A 145 -9.42 12.30 -20.83
N ARG A 146 -9.24 12.64 -22.11
CA ARG A 146 -10.35 12.71 -23.06
C ARG A 146 -10.95 11.32 -23.24
N GLY A 147 -12.26 11.20 -23.03
CA GLY A 147 -12.98 9.93 -23.07
C GLY A 147 -13.18 9.29 -21.69
N VAL A 148 -12.70 9.90 -20.60
CA VAL A 148 -13.12 9.55 -19.24
C VAL A 148 -14.32 10.43 -18.88
N ASN A 149 -15.53 9.87 -18.96
CA ASN A 149 -16.76 10.58 -18.65
C ASN A 149 -17.03 10.67 -17.15
N ARG A 150 -16.51 9.72 -16.37
CA ARG A 150 -16.66 9.66 -14.91
C ARG A 150 -15.54 8.85 -14.28
N ALA A 151 -15.10 9.27 -13.09
CA ALA A 151 -14.16 8.54 -12.24
C ALA A 151 -14.55 8.75 -10.77
N GLU A 152 -14.87 7.66 -10.06
CA GLU A 152 -15.37 7.69 -8.68
C GLU A 152 -14.71 6.61 -7.82
N ILE A 153 -14.58 6.87 -6.52
CA ILE A 153 -14.11 5.87 -5.56
C ILE A 153 -15.31 5.03 -5.14
N LEU A 154 -15.25 3.71 -5.36
CA LEU A 154 -16.26 2.77 -4.89
C LEU A 154 -15.95 2.24 -3.49
N ALA A 155 -14.69 1.94 -3.21
CA ALA A 155 -14.25 1.37 -1.95
C ALA A 155 -12.80 1.73 -1.66
N MET A 156 -12.48 1.83 -0.37
CA MET A 156 -11.12 2.00 0.14
C MET A 156 -10.97 1.18 1.42
N ASN A 157 -9.90 0.37 1.49
CA ASN A 157 -9.53 -0.42 2.67
C ASN A 157 -8.12 -0.05 3.15
#